data_AF-A0A845WYL1-F1
#
_entry.id   AF-A0A845WYL1-F1
#
_cell.length_a   1.000
_cell.length_b   1.000
_cell.length_c   1.000
_cell.angle_alpha   90.00
_cell.angle_beta   90.00
_cell.angle_gamma   90.00
#
_symmetry.space_group_name_H-M   'P 1'
#
loop_
_entity.id
_entity.type
_entity.pdbx_description
1 polymer ?
#
loop_
_entity_poly.entity_id
_entity_poly.type
_entity_poly.pdbx_seq_one_letter_code
_entity_poly.pdbx_strand_id
1 'polypeptide(L)'
;MKLSEINALGQSLRRIDQTLLNPAKTVDSERIWYQGGEPYFDVFIERHQNTVEWFQITLRGRSLSWHRQHNHWHTGHTNEMQTDDISFYPASKVIESDQRPDRQFLQTIEAILQSRAGEAMFDQLLAIFAAARTQTVLD
;
A
#
# COMPACT_ATOMS: atom_id res chain seq x y z
N MET A 1 -8.87 -11.79 -9.63
CA MET A 1 -8.17 -10.96 -10.64
C MET A 1 -7.36 -11.88 -11.54
N LYS A 2 -7.21 -11.60 -12.84
CA LYS A 2 -6.38 -12.43 -13.73
C LYS A 2 -4.89 -12.12 -13.52
N LEU A 3 -4.00 -13.10 -13.70
CA LEU A 3 -2.54 -12.89 -13.52
C LEU A 3 -1.97 -11.79 -14.43
N SER A 4 -2.47 -11.70 -15.68
CA SER A 4 -2.06 -10.63 -16.60
C SER A 4 -2.40 -9.23 -16.09
N GLU A 5 -3.55 -9.10 -15.41
CA GLU A 5 -3.98 -7.84 -14.80
C GLU A 5 -3.13 -7.50 -13.57
N ILE A 6 -2.83 -8.49 -12.73
CA ILE A 6 -1.92 -8.33 -11.58
C ILE A 6 -0.54 -7.83 -12.04
N ASN A 7 0.02 -8.47 -13.08
CA ASN A 7 1.31 -8.08 -13.63
C ASN A 7 1.28 -6.67 -14.24
N ALA A 8 0.20 -6.33 -14.95
CA ALA A 8 0.03 -5.00 -15.53
C ALA A 8 -0.05 -3.93 -14.43
N LEU A 9 -0.79 -4.19 -13.34
CA LEU A 9 -0.86 -3.30 -12.18
C LEU A 9 0.53 -3.09 -11.58
N GLY A 10 1.25 -4.16 -11.24
CA GLY A 10 2.58 -4.03 -10.65
C GLY A 10 3.53 -3.26 -11.58
N GLN A 11 3.59 -3.61 -12.87
CA GLN A 11 4.40 -2.91 -13.86
C GLN A 11 4.02 -1.45 -14.10
N SER A 12 2.79 -1.06 -13.77
CA SER A 12 2.33 0.32 -13.91
C SER A 12 2.88 1.25 -12.81
N LEU A 13 3.33 0.70 -11.68
CA LEU A 13 3.83 1.50 -10.56
C LEU A 13 5.10 2.28 -10.97
N ARG A 14 5.06 3.60 -10.79
CA ARG A 14 6.19 4.51 -11.02
C ARG A 14 6.46 5.29 -9.76
N ARG A 15 7.73 5.33 -9.34
CA ARG A 15 8.15 6.16 -8.21
C ARG A 15 7.96 7.62 -8.60
N ILE A 16 7.23 8.36 -7.78
CA ILE A 16 7.06 9.80 -7.95
C ILE A 16 8.32 10.52 -7.45
N ASP A 17 8.64 11.62 -8.11
CA ASP A 17 9.73 12.50 -7.70
C ASP A 17 9.56 12.91 -6.23
N GLN A 18 10.56 12.60 -5.41
CA GLN A 18 10.52 12.87 -3.98
C GLN A 18 10.55 14.36 -3.65
N THR A 19 10.98 15.22 -4.57
CA THR A 19 10.93 16.68 -4.38
C THR A 19 9.50 17.22 -4.32
N LEU A 20 8.52 16.45 -4.82
CA LEU A 20 7.09 16.75 -4.76
C LEU A 20 6.44 16.29 -3.45
N LEU A 21 7.14 15.50 -2.64
CA LEU A 21 6.66 15.04 -1.35
C LEU A 21 7.02 16.04 -0.26
N ASN A 22 6.15 16.17 0.74
CA ASN A 22 6.50 16.91 1.94
C ASN A 22 7.81 16.36 2.52
N PRO A 23 8.75 17.24 2.92
CA PRO A 23 10.02 16.81 3.48
C PRO A 23 9.79 15.91 4.68
N ALA A 24 10.66 14.93 4.82
CA ALA A 24 10.54 13.95 5.88
C ALA A 24 10.62 14.62 7.27
N LYS A 25 9.90 14.05 8.25
CA LYS A 25 9.79 14.65 9.59
C LYS A 25 11.13 14.69 10.33
N THR A 26 12.05 13.79 9.98
CA THR A 26 13.41 13.70 10.54
C THR A 26 14.44 13.43 9.44
N VAL A 27 15.70 13.79 9.69
CA VAL A 27 16.83 13.61 8.75
C VAL A 27 17.02 12.14 8.32
N ASP A 28 16.66 11.20 9.19
CA ASP A 28 16.82 9.76 8.96
C ASP A 28 15.55 9.08 8.42
N SER A 29 14.48 9.85 8.22
CA SER A 29 13.23 9.36 7.64
C SER A 29 13.14 9.72 6.17
N GLU A 30 12.52 8.84 5.37
CA GLU A 30 12.14 9.16 4.00
C GLU A 30 10.71 8.70 3.73
N ARG A 31 10.01 9.48 2.91
CA ARG A 31 8.72 9.08 2.34
C ARG A 31 8.92 8.73 0.87
N ILE A 32 8.40 7.58 0.48
CA ILE A 32 8.44 7.08 -0.88
C ILE A 32 6.98 6.94 -1.35
N TRP A 33 6.74 7.37 -2.57
CA TRP A 33 5.44 7.23 -3.22
C TRP A 33 5.63 6.57 -4.58
N TYR A 34 4.90 5.50 -4.82
CA TYR A 34 4.67 4.97 -6.16
C TYR A 34 3.22 5.22 -6.57
N GLN A 35 3.03 5.75 -7.77
CA GLN A 35 1.72 5.93 -8.39
C GLN A 35 1.54 4.86 -9.47
N GLY A 36 0.39 4.20 -9.46
CA GLY A 36 -0.03 3.25 -10.49
C GLY A 36 -0.57 3.93 -11.75
N GLY A 37 -0.74 3.15 -12.80
CA GLY A 37 -1.28 3.65 -14.08
C GLY A 37 -2.80 3.85 -14.10
N GLU A 38 -3.52 3.42 -13.06
CA GLU A 38 -4.96 3.60 -12.92
C GLU A 38 -5.28 4.56 -11.75
N PRO A 39 -6.43 5.27 -11.79
CA PRO A 39 -6.85 6.15 -10.71
C PRO A 39 -6.92 5.43 -9.36
N TYR A 40 -6.55 6.13 -8.30
CA TYR A 40 -6.61 5.65 -6.91
C TYR A 40 -5.77 4.39 -6.64
N PHE A 41 -4.76 4.13 -7.48
CA PHE A 41 -3.73 3.13 -7.22
C PHE A 41 -2.43 3.80 -6.77
N ASP A 42 -2.15 3.74 -5.46
CA ASP A 42 -0.99 4.39 -4.85
C ASP A 42 -0.34 3.48 -3.82
N VAL A 43 0.99 3.58 -3.69
CA VAL A 43 1.79 2.92 -2.65
C VAL A 43 2.61 3.99 -1.94
N PHE A 44 2.28 4.27 -0.68
CA PHE A 44 3.06 5.13 0.21
C PHE A 44 3.86 4.28 1.17
N ILE A 45 5.11 4.65 1.38
CA ILE A 45 6.04 3.95 2.27
C ILE A 45 6.77 5.01 3.09
N GLU A 46 6.81 4.83 4.40
CA GLU A 46 7.67 5.57 5.30
C GLU A 46 8.79 4.66 5.77
N ARG A 47 10.03 5.11 5.61
CA ARG A 47 11.22 4.39 6.04
C ARG A 47 12.04 5.22 7.01
N HIS A 48 12.68 4.52 7.94
CA HIS A 48 13.68 5.08 8.84
C HIS A 48 14.94 4.23 8.78
N GLN A 49 16.10 4.85 8.53
CA GLN A 49 17.39 4.15 8.42
C GLN A 49 17.32 2.88 7.55
N ASN A 50 16.75 3.03 6.34
CA ASN A 50 16.58 1.94 5.36
C ASN A 50 15.62 0.81 5.78
N THR A 51 14.86 0.96 6.86
CA THR A 51 13.83 0.00 7.28
C THR A 51 12.43 0.59 7.07
N VAL A 52 11.49 -0.22 6.59
CA VAL A 52 10.08 0.18 6.47
C VAL A 52 9.43 0.24 7.85
N GLU A 53 8.93 1.41 8.21
CA GLU A 53 8.21 1.65 9.46
C GLU A 53 6.69 1.59 9.27
N TRP A 54 6.24 2.07 8.10
CA TRP A 54 4.83 2.08 7.73
C TRP A 54 4.67 2.05 6.22
N PHE A 55 3.58 1.47 5.74
CA PHE A 55 3.13 1.68 4.37
C PHE A 55 1.61 1.65 4.25
N GLN A 56 1.11 2.24 3.16
CA GLN A 56 -0.27 2.13 2.74
C GLN A 56 -0.35 1.95 1.22
N ILE A 57 -1.18 1.02 0.80
CA ILE A 57 -1.49 0.74 -0.59
C ILE A 57 -2.98 0.97 -0.78
N THR A 58 -3.36 1.79 -1.75
CA THR A 58 -4.76 1.91 -2.16
C THR A 58 -4.94 1.38 -3.56
N LEU A 59 -6.05 0.70 -3.82
CA LEU A 59 -6.38 0.14 -5.12
C LEU A 59 -7.90 0.04 -5.23
N ARG A 60 -8.50 0.74 -6.19
CA ARG A 60 -9.93 0.64 -6.55
C ARG A 60 -10.88 0.78 -5.36
N GLY A 61 -10.73 1.84 -4.58
CA GLY A 61 -11.58 2.10 -3.42
C GLY A 61 -11.27 1.25 -2.19
N ARG A 62 -10.18 0.48 -2.21
CA ARG A 62 -9.73 -0.34 -1.07
C ARG A 62 -8.37 0.14 -0.62
N SER A 63 -8.07 -0.07 0.65
CA SER A 63 -6.81 0.29 1.28
C SER A 63 -6.27 -0.86 2.12
N LEU A 64 -4.95 -0.97 2.13
CA LEU A 64 -4.17 -1.87 2.95
C LEU A 64 -3.09 -1.04 3.60
N SER A 65 -2.96 -1.11 4.91
CA SER A 65 -1.84 -0.48 5.61
C SER A 65 -1.24 -1.43 6.63
N TRP A 66 0.04 -1.19 6.93
CA TRP A 66 0.79 -1.92 7.93
C TRP A 66 1.69 -0.95 8.67
N HIS A 67 1.82 -1.17 9.98
CA HIS A 67 2.68 -0.36 10.85
C HIS A 67 3.56 -1.26 11.71
N ARG A 68 4.87 -1.01 11.71
CA ARG A 68 5.89 -1.85 12.36
C ARG A 68 5.66 -2.02 13.86
N GLN A 69 5.37 -0.91 14.56
CA GLN A 69 5.23 -0.91 16.03
C GLN A 69 4.20 -1.92 16.56
N HIS A 70 3.12 -2.13 15.82
CA HIS A 70 2.05 -3.07 16.21
C HIS A 70 2.06 -4.35 15.38
N ASN A 71 2.89 -4.39 14.34
CA ASN A 71 2.92 -5.44 13.32
C ASN A 71 1.50 -5.84 12.87
N HIS A 72 0.62 -4.86 12.74
CA HIS A 72 -0.80 -5.05 12.50
C HIS A 72 -1.14 -4.65 11.07
N TRP A 73 -1.94 -5.49 10.40
CA TRP A 73 -2.46 -5.26 9.06
C TRP A 73 -3.86 -4.67 9.14
N HIS A 74 -4.08 -3.51 8.53
CA HIS A 74 -5.40 -2.90 8.42
C HIS A 74 -5.84 -2.91 6.97
N THR A 75 -7.06 -3.36 6.72
CA THR A 75 -7.73 -3.12 5.44
C THR A 75 -8.90 -2.18 5.66
N GLY A 76 -9.37 -1.57 4.58
CA GLY A 76 -10.52 -0.70 4.62
C GLY A 76 -10.95 -0.24 3.24
N HIS A 77 -12.02 0.53 3.21
CA HIS A 77 -12.56 1.12 1.99
C HIS A 77 -12.32 2.62 1.98
N THR A 78 -12.06 3.17 0.80
CA THR A 78 -11.90 4.60 0.60
C THR A 78 -13.20 5.15 0.03
N ASN A 79 -13.55 6.38 0.43
CA ASN A 79 -14.70 7.10 -0.14
C ASN A 79 -14.46 7.58 -1.59
N GLU A 80 -13.28 7.30 -2.17
CA GLU A 80 -12.88 7.78 -3.50
C GLU A 80 -13.74 7.22 -4.64
N MET A 81 -14.44 6.11 -4.40
CA MET A 81 -15.34 5.47 -5.37
C MET A 81 -16.82 5.84 -5.15
N GLN A 82 -17.15 6.65 -4.15
CA GLN A 82 -18.53 7.10 -3.90
C GLN A 82 -18.85 8.28 -4.83
N THR A 83 -19.50 7.99 -5.97
CA THR A 83 -19.89 8.99 -6.98
C THR A 83 -21.29 9.57 -6.75
N ASP A 84 -22.00 9.11 -5.72
CA ASP A 84 -23.42 9.42 -5.50
C ASP A 84 -23.66 10.84 -4.97
N ASP A 85 -22.60 11.60 -4.67
CA ASP A 85 -22.69 13.00 -4.28
C ASP A 85 -21.78 13.87 -5.16
N ILE A 86 -22.29 14.20 -6.36
CA ILE A 86 -21.64 15.07 -7.36
C ILE A 86 -21.37 16.49 -6.79
N SER A 87 -21.91 16.80 -5.62
CA SER A 87 -21.72 18.04 -4.86
C SER A 87 -20.49 18.02 -3.96
N PHE A 88 -19.90 16.85 -3.69
CA PHE A 88 -18.76 16.69 -2.81
C PHE A 88 -17.63 15.99 -3.56
N TYR A 89 -16.67 16.77 -4.05
CA TYR A 89 -15.28 16.30 -4.07
C TYR A 89 -14.81 16.32 -2.61
N PRO A 90 -14.73 15.19 -1.89
CA PRO A 90 -14.21 15.23 -0.54
C PRO A 90 -12.76 15.71 -0.60
N ALA A 91 -12.48 16.85 0.04
CA ALA A 91 -11.12 17.39 0.14
C ALA A 91 -10.16 16.45 0.93
N SER A 92 -10.70 15.43 1.59
CA SER A 92 -9.95 14.43 2.34
C SER A 92 -10.37 13.01 1.97
N LYS A 93 -9.39 12.18 1.63
CA LYS A 93 -9.52 10.72 1.54
C LYS A 93 -9.86 10.18 2.92
N VAL A 94 -11.03 9.56 3.07
CA VAL A 94 -11.45 8.88 4.29
C VAL A 94 -11.26 7.38 4.09
N ILE A 95 -10.61 6.73 5.06
CA ILE A 95 -10.45 5.27 5.09
C ILE A 95 -11.35 4.72 6.19
N GLU A 96 -12.37 3.99 5.80
CA GLU A 96 -13.21 3.21 6.71
C GLU A 96 -12.55 1.86 6.93
N SER A 97 -12.06 1.61 8.14
CA SER A 97 -11.35 0.37 8.47
C SER A 97 -12.32 -0.81 8.54
N ASP A 98 -11.92 -1.94 7.96
CA ASP A 98 -12.64 -3.19 8.10
C ASP A 98 -12.51 -3.71 9.54
N GLN A 99 -13.56 -4.38 10.05
CA GLN A 99 -13.50 -5.01 11.37
C GLN A 99 -12.46 -6.15 11.44
N ARG A 100 -12.14 -6.76 10.30
CA ARG A 100 -11.11 -7.81 10.16
C ARG A 100 -10.36 -7.59 8.85
N PRO A 101 -9.05 -7.86 8.80
CA PRO A 101 -8.28 -7.71 7.57
C PRO A 101 -8.82 -8.57 6.44
N ASP A 102 -9.05 -7.96 5.28
CA ASP A 102 -9.50 -8.62 4.07
C ASP A 102 -8.37 -9.45 3.46
N ARG A 103 -8.38 -10.74 3.77
CA ARG A 103 -7.34 -11.68 3.33
C ARG A 103 -7.21 -11.76 1.80
N GLN A 104 -8.32 -11.64 1.07
CA GLN A 104 -8.29 -11.69 -0.39
C GLN A 104 -7.62 -10.44 -0.94
N PHE A 105 -7.83 -9.28 -0.31
CA PHE A 105 -7.15 -8.06 -0.67
C PHE A 105 -5.65 -8.14 -0.37
N LEU A 106 -5.27 -8.64 0.81
CA LEU A 106 -3.86 -8.86 1.16
C LEU A 106 -3.15 -9.73 0.11
N GLN A 107 -3.74 -10.86 -0.26
CA GLN A 107 -3.19 -11.76 -1.29
C GLN A 107 -3.09 -11.09 -2.66
N THR A 108 -4.07 -10.25 -3.00
CA THR A 108 -4.07 -9.49 -4.25
C THR A 108 -2.91 -8.50 -4.28
N ILE A 109 -2.73 -7.72 -3.21
CA ILE A 109 -1.65 -6.75 -3.11
C ILE A 109 -0.29 -7.44 -3.10
N GLU A 110 -0.15 -8.55 -2.36
CA GLU A 110 1.08 -9.34 -2.37
C GLU A 110 1.43 -9.83 -3.78
N ALA A 111 0.46 -10.35 -4.53
CA ALA A 111 0.69 -10.80 -5.90
C ALA A 111 1.10 -9.65 -6.85
N ILE A 112 0.57 -8.44 -6.65
CA ILE A 112 0.97 -7.24 -7.39
C ILE A 112 2.42 -6.86 -7.06
N LEU A 113 2.81 -6.87 -5.79
CA LEU A 113 4.18 -6.59 -5.36
C LEU A 113 5.16 -7.65 -5.91
N GLN A 114 4.73 -8.92 -5.91
CA GLN A 114 5.53 -10.05 -6.39
C GLN A 114 5.87 -9.93 -7.88
N SER A 115 5.05 -9.23 -8.68
CA SER A 115 5.35 -8.99 -10.10
C SER A 115 6.57 -8.08 -10.31
N ARG A 116 7.12 -7.49 -9.24
CA ARG A 116 8.32 -6.65 -9.21
C ARG A 116 9.38 -7.15 -8.23
N ALA A 117 9.34 -8.43 -7.89
CA ALA A 117 10.38 -9.05 -7.06
C ALA A 117 11.77 -8.89 -7.71
N GLY A 118 12.80 -8.74 -6.87
CA GLY A 118 14.16 -8.39 -7.26
C GLY A 118 14.45 -6.88 -7.21
N GLU A 119 13.42 -6.05 -7.08
CA GLU A 119 13.59 -4.62 -6.80
C GLU A 119 13.65 -4.38 -5.28
N ALA A 120 14.71 -3.71 -4.81
CA ALA A 120 15.04 -3.61 -3.38
C ALA A 120 13.90 -3.13 -2.46
N MET A 121 13.03 -2.22 -2.94
CA MET A 121 11.87 -1.75 -2.16
C MET A 121 10.74 -2.78 -2.12
N PHE A 122 10.46 -3.42 -3.25
CA PHE A 122 9.41 -4.44 -3.36
C PHE A 122 9.80 -5.68 -2.58
N ASP A 123 11.08 -6.07 -2.60
CA ASP A 123 11.60 -7.16 -1.78
C ASP A 123 11.46 -6.90 -0.28
N GLN A 124 11.65 -5.65 0.17
CA GLN A 124 11.41 -5.27 1.57
C GLN A 124 9.94 -5.40 1.95
N LEU A 125 9.01 -4.94 1.10
CA LEU A 125 7.58 -5.09 1.35
C LEU A 125 7.19 -6.58 1.39
N LEU A 126 7.66 -7.38 0.43
CA LEU A 126 7.39 -8.82 0.37
C LEU A 126 7.92 -9.57 1.60
N ALA A 127 9.05 -9.15 2.16
CA ALA A 127 9.58 -9.72 3.40
C ALA A 127 8.62 -9.51 4.59
N ILE A 128 7.91 -8.38 4.65
CA ILE A 128 6.89 -8.10 5.68
C ILE A 128 5.70 -9.05 5.53
N PHE A 129 5.21 -9.26 4.30
CA PHE A 129 4.15 -10.26 4.01
C PHE A 129 4.59 -11.67 4.41
N ALA A 130 5.83 -12.05 4.10
CA ALA A 130 6.37 -13.36 4.45
C ALA A 130 6.47 -13.56 5.97
N ALA A 131 6.95 -12.55 6.71
CA ALA A 131 7.07 -12.60 8.17
C ALA A 131 5.70 -12.78 8.85
N ALA A 132 4.66 -12.11 8.35
CA ALA A 132 3.31 -12.22 8.89
C ALA A 132 2.73 -13.65 8.77
N ARG A 133 3.03 -14.37 7.68
CA ARG A 133 2.61 -15.77 7.51
C ARG A 133 3.22 -16.70 8.54
N THR A 134 4.50 -16.51 8.86
CA THR A 134 5.20 -17.36 9.83
C THR A 134 4.61 -17.21 11.23
N GLN A 135 4.11 -16.02 11.58
CA GLN A 135 3.44 -15.78 12.86
C GLN A 135 2.05 -16.42 12.93
N THR A 136 1.31 -16.50 11.81
CA THR A 136 -0.04 -17.11 11.79
C THR A 136 -0.02 -18.64 11.94
N VAL A 137 1.15 -19.29 11.80
CA VAL A 137 1.30 -20.76 11.95
C VAL A 137 1.57 -21.16 13.41
N LEU A 138 1.84 -20.19 14.28
CA LEU A 138 2.19 -20.41 15.69
C LEU A 138 1.05 -20.08 16.67
N ASP A 139 -0.11 -19.67 16.15
CA ASP A 139 -1.37 -19.46 16.89
C ASP A 139 -2.40 -20.54 16.50
#